data_AF-A0A923L299-F1
#
_entry.id   AF-A0A923L299-F1
#
_cell.length_a   1.000
_cell.length_b   1.000
_cell.length_c   1.000
_cell.angle_alpha   90.00
_cell.angle_beta   90.00
_cell.angle_gamma   90.00
#
_symmetry.space_group_name_H-M   'P 1'
#
loop_
_entity.id
_entity.type
_entity.pdbx_description
1 polymer ?
#
loop_
_entity_poly.entity_id
_entity_poly.type
_entity_poly.pdbx_seq_one_letter_code
_entity_poly.pdbx_strand_id
1 'polypeptide(L)'
;MGYLTDAYARRGELLQGNYNDTLTQLQGQYDYGAQGVNENADRAQQQAYLNYMLSKRDLPQQLAALGINGGASESRLAGLYNSYGNARNAVDTGRNSDLASLLNTLNQNKSSALQAYNSALSDDDARKLAYQMELEQNLANGTAQILSDKYDALNNLDSTYTQQMAALQQAQAQAAAKAAQSSYSAGNEGAQLNTEQAQAALASAAKAYRSAVGNGFNSSQALDKALDDLYTSAWELGLDDATLEAIAAQIARG
;
A
#
# COMPACT_ATOMS: atom_id res chain seq x y z
N MET A 1 -26.61 44.51 -25.63
CA MET A 1 -26.86 43.05 -25.53
C MET A 1 -25.66 42.19 -25.98
N GLY A 2 -24.89 42.55 -27.02
CA GLY A 2 -23.71 41.77 -27.45
C GLY A 2 -22.62 41.60 -26.37
N TYR A 3 -22.20 42.70 -25.74
CA TYR A 3 -21.13 42.70 -24.72
C TYR A 3 -21.37 41.83 -23.49
N LEU A 4 -22.63 41.67 -23.05
CA LEU A 4 -22.97 40.78 -21.93
C LEU A 4 -22.78 39.32 -22.36
N THR A 5 -23.29 38.98 -23.54
CA THR A 5 -23.15 37.65 -24.14
C THR A 5 -21.68 37.25 -24.32
N ASP A 6 -20.83 38.20 -24.73
CA ASP A 6 -19.38 37.97 -24.88
C ASP A 6 -18.66 37.74 -23.54
N ALA A 7 -19.05 38.45 -22.48
CA ALA A 7 -18.49 38.23 -21.13
C ALA A 7 -18.83 36.84 -20.58
N TYR A 8 -20.07 36.39 -20.80
CA TYR A 8 -20.53 35.05 -20.44
C TYR A 8 -19.82 33.95 -21.23
N ALA A 9 -19.62 34.15 -22.54
CA ALA A 9 -18.87 33.22 -23.38
C ALA A 9 -17.42 33.05 -22.88
N ARG A 10 -16.74 34.16 -22.56
CA ARG A 10 -15.38 34.13 -21.98
C ARG A 10 -15.32 33.42 -20.64
N ARG A 11 -16.34 33.58 -19.78
CA ARG A 11 -16.38 32.89 -18.48
C ARG A 11 -16.55 31.39 -18.64
N GLY A 12 -17.41 30.95 -19.57
CA GLY A 12 -17.55 29.54 -19.92
C GLY A 12 -16.23 28.93 -20.42
N GLU A 13 -15.50 29.64 -21.29
CA GLU A 13 -14.17 29.23 -21.77
C GLU A 13 -13.16 29.10 -20.63
N LEU A 14 -13.15 30.05 -19.68
CA LEU A 14 -12.27 30.01 -18.51
C LEU A 14 -12.60 28.85 -17.56
N LEU A 15 -13.89 28.59 -17.30
CA LEU A 15 -14.33 27.46 -16.48
C LEU A 15 -13.89 26.14 -17.11
N GLN A 16 -14.07 26.01 -18.43
CA GLN A 16 -13.66 24.82 -19.17
C GLN A 16 -12.14 24.65 -19.19
N GLY A 17 -11.38 25.73 -19.41
CA GLY A 17 -9.93 25.73 -19.34
C GLY A 17 -9.43 25.26 -17.97
N ASN A 18 -9.95 25.87 -16.90
CA ASN A 18 -9.58 25.51 -15.53
C ASN A 18 -9.95 24.06 -15.17
N TYR A 19 -11.08 23.57 -15.67
CA TYR A 19 -11.47 22.17 -15.51
C TYR A 19 -10.45 21.23 -16.18
N ASN A 20 -10.10 21.50 -17.44
CA ASN A 20 -9.11 20.71 -18.18
C ASN A 20 -7.71 20.75 -17.55
N ASP A 21 -7.29 21.93 -17.06
CA ASP A 21 -6.04 22.10 -16.33
C ASP A 21 -6.04 21.26 -15.05
N THR A 22 -7.15 21.30 -14.30
CA THR A 22 -7.33 20.49 -13.10
C THR A 22 -7.23 19.00 -13.41
N LEU A 23 -7.90 18.51 -14.47
CA LEU A 23 -7.80 17.12 -14.89
C LEU A 23 -6.36 16.72 -15.24
N THR A 24 -5.63 17.59 -15.94
CA THR A 24 -4.23 17.36 -16.32
C THR A 24 -3.34 17.27 -15.09
N GLN A 25 -3.52 18.17 -14.13
CA GLN A 25 -2.77 18.16 -12.87
C GLN A 25 -3.08 16.93 -12.01
N LEU A 26 -4.36 16.56 -11.89
CA LEU A 26 -4.77 15.34 -11.18
C LEU A 26 -4.13 14.09 -11.80
N GLN A 27 -4.09 14.01 -13.14
CA GLN A 27 -3.43 12.91 -13.84
C GLN A 27 -1.91 12.89 -13.59
N GLY A 28 -1.24 14.03 -13.71
CA GLY A 28 0.20 14.12 -13.46
C GLY A 28 0.59 13.73 -12.04
N GLN A 29 -0.23 14.07 -11.05
CA GLN A 29 0.00 13.65 -9.66
C GLN A 29 -0.21 12.15 -9.46
N TYR A 30 -1.22 11.56 -10.12
CA TYR A 30 -1.38 10.11 -10.14
C TYR A 30 -0.14 9.42 -10.76
N ASP A 31 0.32 9.89 -11.91
CA ASP A 31 1.45 9.30 -12.62
C ASP A 31 2.73 9.36 -11.76
N TYR A 32 2.98 10.50 -11.11
CA TYR A 32 4.08 10.66 -10.15
C TYR A 32 3.98 9.68 -8.97
N GLY A 33 2.81 9.57 -8.35
CA GLY A 33 2.58 8.63 -7.24
C GLY A 33 2.77 7.18 -7.67
N ALA A 34 2.27 6.81 -8.85
CA ALA A 34 2.39 5.48 -9.41
C ALA A 34 3.85 5.12 -9.73
N GLN A 35 4.63 6.07 -10.25
CA GLN A 35 6.08 5.88 -10.46
C GLN A 35 6.79 5.58 -9.14
N GLY A 36 6.57 6.39 -8.11
CA GLY A 36 7.19 6.16 -6.79
C GLY A 36 6.82 4.80 -6.18
N VAL A 37 5.55 4.40 -6.29
CA VAL A 37 5.08 3.07 -5.86
C VAL A 37 5.83 1.95 -6.61
N ASN A 38 5.94 2.05 -7.93
CA ASN A 38 6.64 1.04 -8.73
C ASN A 38 8.13 0.98 -8.38
N GLU A 39 8.82 2.13 -8.24
CA GLU A 39 10.23 2.19 -7.85
C GLU A 39 10.49 1.58 -6.47
N ASN A 40 9.59 1.83 -5.50
CA ASN A 40 9.69 1.25 -4.17
C ASN A 40 9.50 -0.27 -4.20
N ALA A 41 8.52 -0.74 -4.97
CA ALA A 41 8.26 -2.16 -5.14
C ALA A 41 9.44 -2.86 -5.81
N ASP A 42 9.99 -2.29 -6.88
CA ASP A 42 11.15 -2.83 -7.59
C ASP A 42 12.37 -2.94 -6.67
N ARG A 43 12.65 -1.90 -5.87
CA ARG A 43 13.72 -1.94 -4.86
C ARG A 43 13.49 -3.04 -3.82
N ALA A 44 12.27 -3.19 -3.33
CA ALA A 44 11.94 -4.24 -2.36
C ALA A 44 12.07 -5.66 -2.98
N GLN A 45 11.67 -5.84 -4.23
CA GLN A 45 11.86 -7.12 -4.95
C GLN A 45 13.34 -7.44 -5.16
N GLN A 46 14.16 -6.45 -5.50
CA GLN A 46 15.62 -6.63 -5.60
C GLN A 46 16.23 -7.04 -4.26
N GLN A 47 15.81 -6.43 -3.16
CA GLN A 47 16.25 -6.82 -1.82
C GLN A 47 15.81 -8.25 -1.47
N ALA A 48 14.57 -8.63 -1.76
CA ALA A 48 14.09 -10.00 -1.57
C ALA A 48 14.96 -11.01 -2.33
N TYR A 49 15.31 -10.69 -3.58
CA TYR A 49 16.16 -11.53 -4.41
C TYR A 49 17.60 -11.62 -3.90
N LEU A 50 18.20 -10.49 -3.49
CA LEU A 50 19.53 -10.47 -2.90
C LEU A 50 19.59 -11.31 -1.63
N ASN A 51 18.61 -11.15 -0.74
CA ASN A 51 18.49 -11.94 0.49
C ASN A 51 18.35 -13.44 0.18
N TYR A 52 17.52 -13.79 -0.81
CA TYR A 52 17.40 -15.17 -1.29
C TYR A 52 18.74 -15.72 -1.80
N MET A 53 19.47 -14.96 -2.62
CA MET A 53 20.75 -15.40 -3.18
C MET A 53 21.84 -15.54 -2.12
N LEU A 54 21.91 -14.63 -1.14
CA LEU A 54 22.82 -14.71 -0.01
C LEU A 54 22.52 -15.97 0.83
N SER A 55 21.27 -16.15 1.22
CA SER A 55 20.86 -17.32 2.01
C SER A 55 21.10 -18.63 1.24
N LYS A 56 20.83 -18.66 -0.07
CA LYS A 56 21.10 -19.84 -0.91
C LYS A 56 22.59 -20.16 -0.99
N ARG A 57 23.44 -19.13 -1.08
CA ARG A 57 24.90 -19.28 -1.13
C ARG A 57 25.46 -19.79 0.19
N ASP A 58 24.95 -19.30 1.31
CA ASP A 58 25.47 -19.63 2.65
C ASP A 58 24.88 -20.95 3.18
N LEU A 59 23.75 -21.40 2.62
CA LEU A 59 23.04 -22.62 3.00
C LEU A 59 23.93 -23.89 2.99
N PRO A 60 24.73 -24.23 1.95
CA PRO A 60 25.57 -25.42 1.96
C PRO A 60 26.59 -25.45 3.11
N GLN A 61 27.16 -24.29 3.45
CA GLN A 61 28.11 -24.17 4.54
C GLN A 61 27.43 -24.38 5.91
N GLN A 62 26.20 -23.86 6.06
CA GLN A 62 25.38 -24.08 7.25
C GLN A 62 24.93 -25.54 7.39
N LEU A 63 24.53 -26.18 6.28
CA LEU A 63 24.13 -27.59 6.27
C LEU A 63 25.30 -28.52 6.62
N ALA A 64 26.48 -28.24 6.07
CA ALA A 64 27.71 -28.97 6.39
C ALA A 64 28.10 -28.82 7.88
N ALA A 65 28.00 -27.60 8.43
CA ALA A 65 28.27 -27.34 9.85
C ALA A 65 27.32 -28.09 10.81
N LEU A 66 26.10 -28.38 10.37
CA LEU A 66 25.08 -29.09 11.14
C LEU A 66 25.04 -30.60 10.87
N GLY A 67 25.88 -31.11 9.98
CA GLY A 67 25.87 -32.52 9.57
C GLY A 67 24.59 -32.94 8.83
N ILE A 68 23.83 -31.99 8.27
CA ILE A 68 22.55 -32.23 7.59
C ILE A 68 22.85 -32.50 6.11
N ASN A 69 22.67 -33.75 5.70
CA ASN A 69 22.85 -34.22 4.32
C ASN A 69 21.58 -34.90 3.79
N GLY A 70 21.28 -34.73 2.49
CA GLY A 70 20.17 -35.40 1.80
C GLY A 70 18.86 -34.60 1.83
N GLY A 71 17.71 -35.27 1.97
CA GLY A 71 16.37 -34.65 1.82
C GLY A 71 16.11 -33.44 2.73
N ALA A 72 16.75 -33.35 3.89
CA ALA A 72 16.67 -32.16 4.77
C ALA A 72 17.37 -30.91 4.18
N SER A 73 18.41 -31.11 3.36
CA SER A 73 19.05 -30.06 2.56
C SER A 73 18.09 -29.53 1.48
N GLU A 74 17.36 -30.44 0.82
CA GLU A 74 16.37 -30.12 -0.21
C GLU A 74 15.15 -29.41 0.38
N SER A 75 14.65 -29.85 1.54
CA SER A 75 13.53 -29.19 2.24
C SER A 75 13.87 -27.76 2.68
N ARG A 76 15.11 -27.51 3.14
CA ARG A 76 15.55 -26.15 3.48
C ARG A 76 15.72 -25.27 2.26
N LEU A 77 16.22 -25.83 1.16
CA LEU A 77 16.27 -25.11 -0.11
C LEU A 77 14.85 -24.77 -0.60
N ALA A 78 13.90 -25.71 -0.49
CA ALA A 78 12.49 -25.48 -0.82
C ALA A 78 11.84 -24.42 0.08
N GLY A 79 12.15 -24.41 1.38
CA GLY A 79 11.73 -23.35 2.31
C GLY A 79 12.24 -21.97 1.88
N LEU A 80 13.49 -21.90 1.42
CA LEU A 80 14.08 -20.67 0.89
C LEU A 80 13.36 -20.16 -0.36
N TYR A 81 13.02 -21.06 -1.28
CA TYR A 81 12.24 -20.74 -2.48
C TYR A 81 10.83 -20.25 -2.14
N ASN A 82 10.14 -20.91 -1.21
CA ASN A 82 8.81 -20.50 -0.74
C ASN A 82 8.85 -19.13 -0.06
N SER A 83 9.84 -18.89 0.80
CA SER A 83 10.04 -17.60 1.48
C SER A 83 10.26 -16.46 0.47
N TYR A 84 11.12 -16.66 -0.52
CA TYR A 84 11.30 -15.69 -1.61
C TYR A 84 10.02 -15.45 -2.41
N GLY A 85 9.29 -16.52 -2.76
CA GLY A 85 8.00 -16.42 -3.44
C GLY A 85 6.97 -15.61 -2.65
N ASN A 86 6.87 -15.87 -1.35
CA ASN A 86 5.97 -15.14 -0.44
C ASN A 86 6.38 -13.67 -0.31
N ALA A 87 7.68 -13.38 -0.17
CA ALA A 87 8.19 -12.01 -0.10
C ALA A 87 7.86 -11.23 -1.38
N ARG A 88 8.04 -11.84 -2.55
CA ARG A 88 7.67 -11.22 -3.83
C ARG A 88 6.17 -10.96 -3.93
N ASN A 89 5.35 -11.94 -3.58
CA ASN A 89 3.89 -11.82 -3.58
C ASN A 89 3.39 -10.72 -2.64
N ALA A 90 4.01 -10.58 -1.46
CA ALA A 90 3.69 -9.52 -0.51
C ALA A 90 3.98 -8.13 -1.09
N VAL A 91 5.15 -7.97 -1.75
CA VAL A 91 5.50 -6.71 -2.43
C VAL A 91 4.55 -6.41 -3.59
N ASP A 92 4.24 -7.40 -4.43
CA ASP A 92 3.32 -7.23 -5.55
C ASP A 92 1.90 -6.87 -5.08
N THR A 93 1.44 -7.49 -3.99
CA THR A 93 0.13 -7.20 -3.38
C THR A 93 0.08 -5.78 -2.81
N GLY A 94 1.12 -5.36 -2.08
CA GLY A 94 1.23 -4.01 -1.55
C GLY A 94 1.26 -2.95 -2.65
N ARG A 95 2.10 -3.15 -3.68
CA ARG A 95 2.14 -2.28 -4.86
C ARG A 95 0.78 -2.15 -5.52
N ASN A 96 0.11 -3.26 -5.78
CA ASN A 96 -1.19 -3.26 -6.46
C ASN A 96 -2.26 -2.56 -5.60
N SER A 97 -2.23 -2.74 -4.27
CA SER A 97 -3.12 -2.06 -3.34
C SER A 97 -2.93 -0.54 -3.38
N ASP A 98 -1.69 -0.07 -3.36
CA ASP A 98 -1.37 1.36 -3.39
C ASP A 98 -1.76 2.00 -4.74
N LEU A 99 -1.46 1.33 -5.86
CA LEU A 99 -1.88 1.77 -7.18
C LEU A 99 -3.41 1.83 -7.33
N ALA A 100 -4.12 0.84 -6.78
CA ALA A 100 -5.58 0.83 -6.80
C ALA A 100 -6.16 1.96 -5.95
N SER A 101 -5.57 2.24 -4.78
CA SER A 101 -5.95 3.37 -3.93
C SER A 101 -5.75 4.70 -4.66
N LEU A 102 -4.59 4.90 -5.29
CA LEU A 102 -4.30 6.10 -6.09
C LEU A 102 -5.29 6.28 -7.25
N LEU A 103 -5.61 5.21 -7.96
CA LEU A 103 -6.57 5.25 -9.07
C LEU A 103 -7.99 5.58 -8.59
N ASN A 104 -8.39 5.03 -7.45
CA ASN A 104 -9.67 5.34 -6.83
C ASN A 104 -9.76 6.81 -6.43
N THR A 105 -8.71 7.37 -5.80
CA THR A 105 -8.66 8.80 -5.46
C THR A 105 -8.71 9.67 -6.71
N LEU A 106 -7.99 9.30 -7.78
CA LEU A 106 -8.04 10.01 -9.06
C LEU A 106 -9.47 10.04 -9.63
N ASN A 107 -10.14 8.89 -9.67
CA ASN A 107 -11.49 8.79 -10.21
C ASN A 107 -12.51 9.59 -9.37
N GLN A 108 -12.38 9.56 -8.04
CA GLN A 108 -13.20 10.39 -7.15
C GLN A 108 -12.96 11.88 -7.41
N ASN A 109 -11.71 12.30 -7.51
CA ASN A 109 -11.37 13.69 -7.77
C ASN A 109 -11.85 14.16 -9.16
N LYS A 110 -11.74 13.33 -10.20
CA LYS A 110 -12.30 13.62 -11.53
C LYS A 110 -13.82 13.78 -11.49
N SER A 111 -14.51 12.92 -10.76
CA SER A 111 -15.96 13.01 -10.57
C SER A 111 -16.36 14.29 -9.84
N SER A 112 -15.67 14.62 -8.74
CA SER A 112 -15.90 15.85 -7.98
C SER A 112 -15.60 17.10 -8.82
N ALA A 113 -14.55 17.06 -9.63
CA ALA A 113 -14.21 18.15 -10.55
C ALA A 113 -15.33 18.37 -11.58
N LEU A 114 -15.86 17.29 -12.16
CA LEU A 114 -16.97 17.37 -13.10
C LEU A 114 -18.24 17.91 -12.45
N GLN A 115 -18.55 17.48 -11.23
CA GLN A 115 -19.70 17.99 -10.48
C GLN A 115 -19.56 19.48 -10.18
N ALA A 116 -18.40 19.93 -9.70
CA ALA A 116 -18.13 21.34 -9.44
C ALA A 116 -18.22 22.18 -10.72
N TYR A 117 -17.70 21.68 -11.84
CA TYR A 117 -17.80 22.33 -13.14
C TYR A 117 -19.26 22.47 -13.60
N ASN A 118 -20.06 21.41 -13.49
CA ASN A 118 -21.48 21.45 -13.84
C ASN A 118 -22.28 22.40 -12.94
N SER A 119 -22.00 22.42 -11.63
CA SER A 119 -22.60 23.38 -10.70
C SER A 119 -22.23 24.80 -11.06
N ALA A 120 -20.95 25.06 -11.38
CA ALA A 120 -20.49 26.39 -11.80
C ALA A 120 -21.18 26.85 -13.08
N LEU A 121 -21.36 25.97 -14.08
CA LEU A 121 -22.14 26.27 -15.28
C LEU A 121 -23.61 26.57 -14.98
N SER A 122 -24.24 25.80 -14.09
CA SER A 122 -25.63 26.05 -13.71
C SER A 122 -25.80 27.39 -12.97
N ASP A 123 -24.87 27.72 -12.08
CA ASP A 123 -24.87 29.00 -11.36
C ASP A 123 -24.63 30.17 -12.32
N ASP A 124 -23.78 29.95 -13.33
CA ASP A 124 -23.51 30.88 -14.41
C ASP A 124 -24.79 31.24 -15.18
N ASP A 125 -25.52 30.21 -15.64
CA ASP A 125 -26.78 30.36 -16.35
C ASP A 125 -27.87 31.01 -15.50
N ALA A 126 -27.98 30.63 -14.22
CA ALA A 126 -28.93 31.24 -13.29
C ALA A 126 -28.64 32.74 -13.07
N ARG A 127 -27.35 33.11 -12.93
CA ARG A 127 -26.93 34.51 -12.84
C ARG A 127 -27.27 35.26 -14.12
N LYS A 128 -27.01 34.67 -15.29
CA LYS A 128 -27.36 35.27 -16.59
C LYS A 128 -28.85 35.60 -16.67
N LEU A 129 -29.72 34.65 -16.29
CA LEU A 129 -31.17 34.83 -16.30
C LEU A 129 -31.61 35.91 -15.31
N ALA A 130 -31.10 35.88 -14.08
CA ALA A 130 -31.39 36.89 -13.07
C ALA A 130 -31.02 38.30 -13.58
N TYR A 131 -29.86 38.44 -14.22
CA TYR A 131 -29.46 39.73 -14.78
C TYR A 131 -30.27 40.15 -15.99
N GLN A 132 -30.75 39.23 -16.82
CA GLN A 132 -31.66 39.56 -17.92
C GLN A 132 -32.99 40.12 -17.38
N MET A 133 -33.59 39.47 -16.38
CA MET A 133 -34.82 39.96 -15.74
C MET A 133 -34.61 41.33 -15.07
N GLU A 134 -33.49 41.52 -14.39
CA GLU A 134 -33.15 42.79 -13.75
C GLU A 134 -32.91 43.92 -14.77
N LEU A 135 -32.33 43.61 -15.93
CA LEU A 135 -32.17 44.56 -17.04
C LEU A 135 -33.52 45.00 -17.60
N GLU A 136 -34.46 44.07 -17.81
CA GLU A 136 -35.81 44.39 -18.26
C GLU A 136 -36.55 45.29 -17.25
N GLN A 137 -36.41 44.99 -15.96
CA GLN A 137 -37.06 45.75 -14.89
C GLN A 137 -36.45 47.15 -14.72
N ASN A 138 -35.13 47.31 -14.93
CA ASN A 138 -34.46 48.62 -14.87
C ASN A 138 -34.62 49.45 -16.15
N LEU A 139 -34.73 48.83 -17.33
CA LEU A 139 -35.16 49.51 -18.55
C LEU A 139 -36.55 50.14 -18.38
N ALA A 140 -37.44 49.44 -17.67
CA ALA A 140 -38.75 50.00 -17.30
C ALA A 140 -38.64 51.15 -16.27
N ASN A 141 -37.60 51.19 -15.44
CA ASN A 141 -37.40 52.19 -14.38
C ASN A 141 -36.42 53.33 -14.72
N GLY A 142 -35.74 53.30 -15.87
CA GLY A 142 -34.91 54.40 -16.39
C GLY A 142 -33.52 54.59 -15.74
N THR A 143 -32.94 53.57 -15.11
CA THR A 143 -31.67 53.65 -14.34
C THR A 143 -30.44 53.12 -15.12
N ALA A 144 -29.39 53.95 -15.28
CA ALA A 144 -28.21 53.66 -16.11
C ALA A 144 -26.94 53.19 -15.35
N GLN A 145 -26.96 53.17 -14.01
CA GLN A 145 -25.76 52.93 -13.17
C GLN A 145 -25.31 51.47 -13.08
N ILE A 146 -26.13 50.55 -13.57
CA ILE A 146 -26.03 49.09 -13.31
C ILE A 146 -24.95 48.39 -14.16
N LEU A 147 -24.49 48.97 -15.26
CA LEU A 147 -23.57 48.30 -16.18
C LEU A 147 -22.13 48.16 -15.62
N SER A 148 -21.67 49.09 -14.79
CA SER A 148 -20.29 49.09 -14.26
C SER A 148 -20.10 48.08 -13.13
N ASP A 149 -20.97 48.12 -12.11
CA ASP A 149 -20.91 47.19 -10.96
C ASP A 149 -21.08 45.72 -11.39
N LYS A 150 -21.81 45.48 -12.47
CA LYS A 150 -22.01 44.14 -13.05
C LYS A 150 -20.76 43.57 -13.72
N TYR A 151 -19.84 44.42 -14.18
CA TYR A 151 -18.61 43.98 -14.84
C TYR A 151 -17.61 43.39 -13.83
N ASP A 152 -17.53 43.99 -12.63
CA ASP A 152 -16.64 43.52 -11.56
C ASP A 152 -17.11 42.20 -10.93
N ALA A 153 -18.42 41.96 -10.90
CA ALA A 153 -19.00 40.68 -10.44
C ALA A 153 -18.73 39.51 -11.42
N LEU A 154 -18.59 39.79 -12.72
CA LEU A 154 -18.31 38.79 -13.76
C LEU A 154 -16.82 38.41 -13.85
N ASN A 155 -15.92 39.34 -13.52
CA ASN A 155 -14.46 39.12 -13.53
C ASN A 155 -13.94 38.33 -12.31
N ASN A 156 -14.69 38.28 -11.22
CA ASN A 156 -14.36 37.41 -10.10
C ASN A 156 -14.78 35.98 -10.45
N LEU A 157 -13.87 35.25 -11.10
CA LEU A 157 -13.91 33.79 -11.21
C LEU A 157 -14.27 33.25 -9.83
N ASP A 158 -15.43 32.60 -9.72
CA ASP A 158 -16.08 32.30 -8.45
C ASP A 158 -15.06 31.63 -7.52
N SER A 159 -14.65 32.36 -6.48
CA SER A 159 -13.60 31.96 -5.53
C SER A 159 -13.86 30.56 -4.98
N THR A 160 -15.14 30.19 -4.88
CA THR A 160 -15.62 28.87 -4.48
C THR A 160 -15.19 27.74 -5.42
N TYR A 161 -15.39 27.90 -6.75
CA TYR A 161 -15.04 26.87 -7.73
C TYR A 161 -13.53 26.64 -7.78
N THR A 162 -12.76 27.72 -7.83
CA THR A 162 -11.29 27.65 -7.86
C THR A 162 -10.72 27.03 -6.58
N GLN A 163 -11.29 27.35 -5.40
CA GLN A 163 -10.95 26.71 -4.13
C GLN A 163 -11.27 25.22 -4.13
N GLN A 164 -12.43 24.82 -4.66
CA GLN A 164 -12.79 23.39 -4.78
C GLN A 164 -11.78 22.66 -5.67
N MET A 165 -11.39 23.21 -6.82
CA MET A 165 -10.42 22.57 -7.72
C MET A 165 -9.03 22.47 -7.06
N ALA A 166 -8.59 23.51 -6.35
CA ALA A 166 -7.34 23.49 -5.61
C ALA A 166 -7.35 22.43 -4.49
N ALA A 167 -8.47 22.24 -3.79
CA ALA A 167 -8.61 21.21 -2.77
C ALA A 167 -8.51 19.80 -3.36
N LEU A 168 -9.09 19.55 -4.54
CA LEU A 168 -8.97 18.27 -5.25
C LEU A 168 -7.51 17.99 -5.65
N GLN A 169 -6.81 18.99 -6.18
CA GLN A 169 -5.38 18.89 -6.50
C GLN A 169 -4.54 18.61 -5.26
N GLN A 170 -4.87 19.22 -4.12
CA GLN A 170 -4.16 18.98 -2.87
C GLN A 170 -4.41 17.56 -2.34
N ALA A 171 -5.66 17.09 -2.37
CA ALA A 171 -6.02 15.74 -1.96
C ALA A 171 -5.30 14.67 -2.80
N GLN A 172 -5.24 14.87 -4.11
CA GLN A 172 -4.52 13.96 -5.01
C GLN A 172 -3.00 14.01 -4.77
N ALA A 173 -2.41 15.17 -4.53
CA ALA A 173 -0.99 15.30 -4.20
C ALA A 173 -0.64 14.59 -2.88
N GLN A 174 -1.50 14.68 -1.87
CA GLN A 174 -1.33 13.97 -0.61
C GLN A 174 -1.42 12.45 -0.79
N ALA A 175 -2.38 11.98 -1.60
CA ALA A 175 -2.49 10.56 -1.93
C ALA A 175 -1.24 10.05 -2.66
N ALA A 176 -0.75 10.81 -3.65
CA ALA A 176 0.48 10.52 -4.38
C ALA A 176 1.70 10.46 -3.45
N ALA A 177 1.86 11.44 -2.57
CA ALA A 177 2.95 11.47 -1.60
C ALA A 177 2.90 10.28 -0.63
N LYS A 178 1.71 9.95 -0.10
CA LYS A 178 1.51 8.81 0.79
C LYS A 178 1.88 7.50 0.11
N ALA A 179 1.41 7.28 -1.12
CA ALA A 179 1.71 6.08 -1.88
C ALA A 179 3.20 5.99 -2.25
N ALA A 180 3.82 7.09 -2.63
CA ALA A 180 5.27 7.14 -2.91
C ALA A 180 6.14 6.95 -1.65
N GLN A 181 5.58 7.14 -0.44
CA GLN A 181 6.24 6.85 0.83
C GLN A 181 6.04 5.41 1.31
N SER A 182 5.18 4.63 0.65
CA SER A 182 4.98 3.21 0.99
C SER A 182 6.31 2.46 0.89
N SER A 183 6.73 1.86 2.00
CA SER A 183 7.86 0.93 2.03
C SER A 183 7.32 -0.48 2.03
N TYR A 184 7.78 -1.28 1.07
CA TYR A 184 7.44 -2.71 1.03
C TYR A 184 8.56 -3.45 1.74
N SER A 185 8.27 -4.00 2.91
CA SER A 185 9.19 -4.92 3.55
C SER A 185 9.06 -6.27 2.86
N ALA A 186 10.08 -6.65 2.10
CA ALA A 186 10.28 -8.04 1.77
C ALA A 186 10.66 -8.75 3.07
N GLY A 187 9.66 -9.29 3.79
CA GLY A 187 9.85 -10.17 4.92
C GLY A 187 10.53 -11.46 4.47
N ASN A 188 11.80 -11.36 4.09
CA ASN A 188 12.75 -12.43 4.18
C ASN A 188 13.30 -12.35 5.60
N GLU A 189 12.46 -12.66 6.58
CA GLU A 189 12.98 -13.34 7.76
C GLU A 189 13.48 -14.67 7.22
N GLY A 190 14.69 -14.66 6.66
CA GLY A 190 15.32 -15.86 6.16
C GLY A 190 15.48 -16.72 7.38
N ALA A 191 14.58 -17.70 7.55
CA ALA A 191 14.40 -18.55 8.72
C ALA A 191 15.54 -18.31 9.70
N GLN A 192 15.41 -17.24 10.51
CA GLN A 192 16.47 -16.96 11.47
C GLN A 192 16.32 -18.11 12.43
N LEU A 193 17.25 -19.07 12.31
CA LEU A 193 17.55 -20.03 13.34
C LEU A 193 17.77 -19.19 14.58
N ASN A 194 16.73 -19.02 15.36
CA ASN A 194 16.90 -18.61 16.72
C ASN A 194 17.49 -19.83 17.40
N THR A 195 18.81 -19.99 17.27
CA THR A 195 19.56 -21.10 17.86
C THR A 195 19.30 -21.19 19.36
N GLU A 196 18.91 -20.08 19.98
CA GLU A 196 18.40 -20.03 21.35
C GLU A 196 17.04 -20.73 21.51
N GLN A 197 16.09 -20.55 20.58
CA GLN A 197 14.79 -21.25 20.60
C GLN A 197 14.95 -22.75 20.30
N ALA A 198 15.81 -23.12 19.34
CA ALA A 198 16.12 -24.52 19.04
C ALA A 198 16.87 -25.20 20.20
N GLN A 199 17.82 -24.50 20.86
CA GLN A 199 18.47 -25.00 22.07
C GLN A 199 17.51 -25.07 23.26
N ALA A 200 16.57 -24.13 23.40
CA ALA A 200 15.56 -24.15 24.45
C ALA A 200 14.61 -25.34 24.29
N ALA A 201 14.18 -25.65 23.06
CA ALA A 201 13.35 -26.82 22.73
C ALA A 201 14.12 -28.15 22.95
N LEU A 202 15.41 -28.21 22.59
CA LEU A 202 16.24 -29.36 22.89
C LEU A 202 16.44 -29.53 24.42
N ALA A 203 16.63 -28.43 25.14
CA ALA A 203 16.83 -28.43 26.59
C ALA A 203 15.56 -28.84 27.36
N SER A 204 14.37 -28.40 26.91
CA SER A 204 13.08 -28.82 27.48
C SER A 204 12.84 -30.31 27.25
N ALA A 205 13.09 -30.81 26.04
CA ALA A 205 12.94 -32.22 25.69
C ALA A 205 13.93 -33.12 26.45
N ALA A 206 15.20 -32.71 26.58
CA ALA A 206 16.19 -33.43 27.38
C ALA A 206 15.86 -33.42 28.89
N LYS A 207 15.16 -32.39 29.39
CA LYS A 207 14.66 -32.34 30.77
C LYS A 207 13.46 -33.27 30.96
N ALA A 208 12.54 -33.31 29.99
CA ALA A 208 11.41 -34.22 29.95
C ALA A 208 11.86 -35.70 29.95
N TYR A 209 12.84 -36.05 29.10
CA TYR A 209 13.44 -37.37 29.06
C TYR A 209 14.03 -37.79 30.41
N ARG A 210 14.89 -36.95 31.00
CA ARG A 210 15.52 -37.21 32.30
C ARG A 210 14.50 -37.34 33.43
N SER A 211 13.44 -36.53 33.42
CA SER A 211 12.35 -36.62 34.38
C SER A 211 11.53 -37.90 34.21
N ALA A 212 11.30 -38.36 32.98
CA ALA A 212 10.58 -39.60 32.71
C ALA A 212 11.38 -40.82 33.17
N VAL A 213 12.67 -40.87 32.85
CA VAL A 213 13.56 -41.94 33.36
C VAL A 213 13.61 -41.92 34.90
N GLY A 214 13.71 -40.74 35.52
CA GLY A 214 13.68 -40.59 36.98
C GLY A 214 12.37 -41.02 37.65
N ASN A 215 11.25 -40.98 36.90
CA ASN A 215 9.94 -41.43 37.34
C ASN A 215 9.66 -42.91 37.04
N GLY A 216 10.68 -43.69 36.64
CA GLY A 216 10.56 -45.14 36.44
C GLY A 216 9.97 -45.56 35.09
N PHE A 217 9.84 -44.64 34.13
CA PHE A 217 9.48 -45.00 32.77
C PHE A 217 10.62 -45.78 32.10
N ASN A 218 10.27 -46.77 31.28
CA ASN A 218 11.27 -47.45 30.45
C ASN A 218 11.75 -46.51 29.33
N SER A 219 12.90 -46.83 28.73
CA SER A 219 13.56 -45.95 27.75
C SER A 219 12.66 -45.56 26.57
N SER A 220 11.80 -46.46 26.09
CA SER A 220 10.84 -46.14 25.02
C SER A 220 9.79 -45.13 25.45
N GLN A 221 9.20 -45.31 26.64
CA GLN A 221 8.17 -44.39 27.14
C GLN A 221 8.75 -43.02 27.52
N ALA A 222 10.00 -42.99 27.99
CA ALA A 222 10.70 -41.76 28.27
C ALA A 222 11.02 -40.98 26.99
N LEU A 223 11.38 -41.67 25.91
CA LEU A 223 11.60 -41.08 24.58
C LEU A 223 10.31 -40.51 24.00
N ASP A 224 9.20 -41.26 24.05
CA ASP A 224 7.90 -40.80 23.56
C ASP A 224 7.46 -39.51 24.27
N LYS A 225 7.62 -39.45 25.60
CA LYS A 225 7.31 -38.24 26.36
C LYS A 225 8.21 -37.06 26.00
N ALA A 226 9.49 -37.30 25.76
CA ALA A 226 10.43 -36.26 25.37
C ALA A 226 10.15 -35.68 23.98
N LEU A 227 9.69 -36.53 23.05
CA LEU A 227 9.26 -36.13 21.72
C LEU A 227 7.96 -35.33 21.77
N ASP A 228 6.97 -35.76 22.56
CA ASP A 228 5.70 -35.03 22.72
C ASP A 228 5.90 -33.63 23.32
N ASP A 229 6.74 -33.51 24.36
CA ASP A 229 7.11 -32.22 24.96
C ASP A 229 7.93 -31.35 23.98
N LEU A 230 8.76 -31.95 23.11
CA LEU A 230 9.48 -31.25 22.04
C LEU A 230 8.51 -30.67 21.00
N TYR A 231 7.58 -31.47 20.48
CA TYR A 231 6.59 -31.04 19.49
C TYR A 231 5.71 -29.91 20.02
N THR A 232 5.27 -30.01 21.27
CA THR A 232 4.46 -28.98 21.93
C THR A 232 5.24 -27.67 22.09
N SER A 233 6.46 -27.74 22.63
CA SER A 233 7.27 -26.53 22.85
C SER A 233 7.76 -25.87 21.56
N ALA A 234 8.00 -26.65 20.52
CA ALA A 234 8.38 -26.12 19.22
C ALA A 234 7.22 -25.42 18.49
N TRP A 235 6.00 -25.93 18.65
CA TRP A 235 4.80 -25.27 18.15
C TRP A 235 4.56 -23.91 18.83
N GLU A 236 4.75 -23.84 20.15
CA GLU A 236 4.68 -22.58 20.92
C GLU A 236 5.78 -21.57 20.54
N LEU A 237 6.94 -22.07 20.09
CA LEU A 237 8.08 -21.25 19.66
C LEU A 237 8.07 -20.91 18.15
N GLY A 238 7.07 -21.39 17.40
CA GLY A 238 6.96 -21.15 15.96
C GLY A 238 8.07 -21.80 15.13
N LEU A 239 8.69 -22.87 15.63
CA LEU A 239 9.72 -23.62 14.92
C LEU A 239 9.09 -24.38 13.74
N ASP A 240 9.81 -24.42 12.62
CA ASP A 240 9.36 -25.14 11.42
C ASP A 240 9.50 -26.66 11.58
N ASP A 241 8.65 -27.41 10.89
CA ASP A 241 8.55 -28.88 11.04
C ASP A 241 9.89 -29.60 10.73
N ALA A 242 10.73 -28.99 9.90
CA ALA A 242 12.05 -29.49 9.54
C ALA A 242 13.10 -29.33 10.67
N THR A 243 13.02 -28.27 11.50
CA THR A 243 13.87 -28.17 12.70
C THR A 243 13.41 -29.13 13.78
N LEU A 244 12.10 -29.32 13.89
CA LEU A 244 11.48 -30.31 14.76
C LEU A 244 11.95 -31.74 14.49
N GLU A 245 11.89 -32.19 13.23
CA GLU A 245 12.36 -33.53 12.84
C GLU A 245 13.86 -33.72 13.09
N ALA A 246 14.68 -32.70 12.84
CA ALA A 246 16.12 -32.77 13.07
C ALA A 246 16.45 -32.90 14.57
N ILE A 247 15.70 -32.22 15.44
CA ILE A 247 15.87 -32.28 16.89
C ILE A 247 15.36 -33.62 17.44
N ALA A 248 14.20 -34.09 16.98
CA ALA A 248 13.65 -35.40 17.32
C ALA A 248 14.64 -36.54 16.98
N ALA A 249 15.30 -36.46 15.83
CA ALA A 249 16.30 -37.43 15.41
C ALA A 249 17.58 -37.43 16.26
N GLN A 250 17.94 -36.31 16.91
CA GLN A 250 19.06 -36.26 17.85
C GLN A 250 18.71 -36.90 19.20
N ILE A 251 17.49 -36.69 19.69
CA ILE A 251 17.01 -37.29 20.94
C ILE A 251 16.90 -38.81 20.80
N ALA A 252 16.44 -39.32 19.66
CA ALA A 252 16.34 -40.76 19.42
C ALA A 252 17.69 -41.49 19.29
N ARG A 253 18.82 -40.77 19.17
CA ARG A 253 20.17 -41.34 19.05
C ARG A 253 20.99 -41.29 20.35
N GLY A 254 20.52 -40.59 21.38
CA GLY A 254 21.18 -40.47 22.69
C GLY A 254 20.56 -41.39 23.73
#